data_AF-A0A2G4KIK3-F1
#
_entry.id   AF-A0A2G4KIK3-F1
#
_cell.length_a   1.000
_cell.length_b   1.000
_cell.length_c   1.000
_cell.angle_alpha   90.00
_cell.angle_beta   90.00
_cell.angle_gamma   90.00
#
_symmetry.space_group_name_H-M   'P 1'
#
loop_
_entity.id
_entity.type
_entity.pdbx_description
1 polymer ?
#
loop_
_entity_poly.entity_id
_entity_poly.type
_entity_poly.pdbx_seq_one_letter_code
_entity_poly.pdbx_strand_id
1 'polypeptide(L)'
;MERGNDWLATNELKRAVEKDPSIKNRFNLATGYLRTGRWEQAKHYYETVVVEGGGKTLAAVGVARVPGVGPTFDVGMTAADRLLYIDWLQNRVARGSGAVSAELAATNASTGATNYEVTDSQARALDRQRATQKP
;
A
#
# COMPACT_ATOMS: atom_id res chain seq x y z
N MET A 1 5.16 -6.19 -17.72
CA MET A 1 5.87 -5.75 -16.50
C MET A 1 6.02 -6.97 -15.60
N GLU A 2 7.24 -7.30 -15.20
CA GLU A 2 7.54 -8.51 -14.42
C GLU A 2 7.11 -8.35 -12.95
N ARG A 3 6.49 -9.39 -12.38
CA ARG A 3 6.05 -9.42 -10.96
C ARG A 3 7.13 -9.93 -10.01
N GLY A 4 8.41 -9.73 -10.36
CA GLY A 4 9.55 -10.46 -9.82
C GLY A 4 10.47 -9.68 -8.87
N ASN A 5 10.13 -8.45 -8.51
CA ASN A 5 10.93 -7.57 -7.63
C ASN A 5 10.05 -6.79 -6.64
N ASP A 6 8.91 -7.35 -6.23
CA ASP A 6 7.92 -6.67 -5.39
C ASP A 6 8.45 -6.47 -3.96
N TRP A 7 9.20 -7.43 -3.42
CA TRP A 7 9.80 -7.31 -2.09
C TRP A 7 10.98 -6.34 -2.11
N LEU A 8 11.88 -6.45 -3.08
CA LEU A 8 12.99 -5.50 -3.25
C LEU A 8 12.52 -4.06 -3.49
N ALA A 9 11.52 -3.85 -4.37
CA ALA A 9 10.97 -2.52 -4.62
C ALA A 9 10.33 -1.91 -3.35
N THR A 10 9.72 -2.73 -2.49
CA THR A 10 9.19 -2.25 -1.20
C THR A 10 10.31 -1.81 -0.24
N ASN A 11 11.45 -2.50 -0.24
CA ASN A 11 12.61 -2.11 0.57
C ASN A 11 13.24 -0.80 0.09
N GLU A 12 13.33 -0.56 -1.23
CA GLU A 12 13.72 0.74 -1.77
C GLU A 12 12.71 1.85 -1.45
N LEU A 13 11.41 1.54 -1.39
CA LEU A 13 10.38 2.49 -0.95
C LEU A 13 10.48 2.79 0.56
N LYS A 14 10.92 1.84 1.39
CA LYS A 14 11.26 2.10 2.80
C LYS A 14 12.40 3.12 2.89
N ARG A 15 13.49 2.89 2.14
CA ARG A 15 14.64 3.80 2.01
C ARG A 15 14.27 5.18 1.44
N ALA A 16 13.22 5.27 0.63
CA ALA A 16 12.70 6.54 0.12
C ALA A 16 11.95 7.32 1.21
N VAL A 17 11.10 6.66 2.01
CA VAL A 17 10.39 7.29 3.14
C VAL A 17 11.35 7.69 4.27
N GLU A 18 12.39 6.89 4.53
CA GLU A 18 13.46 7.21 5.49
C GLU A 18 14.25 8.48 5.11
N LYS A 19 14.30 8.85 3.82
CA LYS A 19 14.98 10.05 3.30
C LYS A 19 14.04 11.24 3.09
N ASP A 20 12.81 10.97 2.67
CA ASP A 20 11.74 11.95 2.44
C ASP A 20 10.39 11.31 2.82
N PRO A 21 9.83 11.63 4.00
CA PRO A 21 8.54 11.10 4.46
C PRO A 21 7.33 11.80 3.79
N SER A 22 7.49 12.34 2.58
CA SER A 22 6.37 12.91 1.80
C SER A 22 5.23 11.91 1.60
N ILE A 23 4.01 12.45 1.51
CA ILE A 23 2.75 11.69 1.35
C ILE A 23 2.83 10.73 0.15
N LYS A 24 3.48 11.15 -0.94
CA LYS A 24 3.74 10.32 -2.13
C LYS A 24 4.59 9.09 -1.80
N ASN A 25 5.68 9.27 -1.05
CA ASN A 25 6.58 8.15 -0.72
C ASN A 25 5.89 7.18 0.25
N ARG A 26 5.15 7.69 1.25
CA ARG A 26 4.35 6.87 2.16
C ARG A 26 3.24 6.09 1.44
N PHE A 27 2.51 6.71 0.51
CA PHE A 27 1.50 6.03 -0.32
C PHE A 27 2.12 4.92 -1.21
N ASN A 28 3.29 5.19 -1.80
CA ASN A 28 4.01 4.19 -2.59
C ASN A 28 4.47 3.03 -1.70
N LEU A 29 5.04 3.30 -0.53
CA LEU A 29 5.48 2.29 0.45
C LEU A 29 4.31 1.43 0.95
N ALA A 30 3.17 2.04 1.30
CA ALA A 30 1.93 1.33 1.62
C ALA A 30 1.51 0.38 0.49
N THR A 31 1.63 0.83 -0.76
CA THR A 31 1.33 0.04 -1.96
C THR A 31 2.33 -1.11 -2.18
N GLY A 32 3.59 -0.95 -1.80
CA GLY A 32 4.59 -2.03 -1.78
C GLY A 32 4.27 -3.08 -0.71
N TYR A 33 3.95 -2.64 0.51
CA TYR A 33 3.49 -3.54 1.58
C TYR A 33 2.23 -4.32 1.18
N LEU A 34 1.24 -3.66 0.55
CA LEU A 34 0.04 -4.29 0.00
C LEU A 34 0.39 -5.36 -1.05
N ARG A 35 1.26 -5.04 -2.02
CA ARG A 35 1.69 -5.98 -3.06
C ARG A 35 2.44 -7.19 -2.51
N THR A 36 3.06 -7.06 -1.35
CA THR A 36 3.83 -8.11 -0.67
C THR A 36 3.04 -8.82 0.44
N GLY A 37 1.75 -8.53 0.62
CA GLY A 37 0.91 -9.18 1.63
C GLY A 37 1.20 -8.76 3.07
N ARG A 38 1.98 -7.69 3.27
CA ARG A 38 2.28 -7.06 4.56
C ARG A 38 1.15 -6.11 4.94
N TRP A 39 -0.03 -6.69 5.20
CA TRP A 39 -1.29 -5.97 5.30
C TRP A 39 -1.30 -4.90 6.39
N GLU A 40 -0.78 -5.23 7.59
CA GLU A 40 -0.76 -4.30 8.73
C GLU A 40 0.19 -3.12 8.51
N GLN A 41 1.35 -3.34 7.90
CA GLN A 41 2.25 -2.25 7.49
C GLN A 41 1.62 -1.38 6.39
N ALA A 42 0.95 -1.98 5.41
CA ALA A 42 0.26 -1.23 4.35
C ALA A 42 -0.83 -0.32 4.93
N LYS A 43 -1.65 -0.89 5.81
CA LYS A 43 -2.77 -0.28 6.54
C LYS A 43 -2.31 0.91 7.38
N HIS A 44 -1.30 0.74 8.23
CA HIS A 44 -0.69 1.83 9.00
C HIS A 44 -0.23 3.01 8.12
N TYR A 45 0.50 2.75 7.02
CA TYR A 45 0.92 3.84 6.15
C TYR A 45 -0.25 4.49 5.39
N TYR A 46 -1.26 3.72 4.94
CA TYR A 46 -2.45 4.27 4.32
C TYR A 46 -3.29 5.14 5.28
N GLU A 47 -3.41 4.79 6.57
CA GLU A 47 -4.06 5.63 7.59
C GLU A 47 -3.44 7.04 7.64
N THR A 48 -2.10 7.14 7.74
CA THR A 48 -1.42 8.44 7.74
C THR A 48 -1.65 9.23 6.45
N VAL A 49 -1.79 8.53 5.32
CA VAL A 49 -2.04 9.14 4.01
C VAL A 49 -3.50 9.55 3.82
N VAL A 50 -4.48 8.89 4.45
CA VAL A 50 -5.87 9.38 4.47
C VAL A 50 -5.93 10.72 5.20
N VAL A 51 -5.39 10.78 6.42
CA VAL A 51 -5.45 11.97 7.29
C VAL A 51 -4.72 13.16 6.67
N GLU A 52 -3.51 12.96 6.13
CA GLU A 52 -2.73 14.05 5.53
C GLU A 52 -3.05 14.31 4.05
N GLY A 53 -3.68 13.36 3.34
CA GLY A 53 -3.79 13.34 1.88
C GLY A 53 -5.13 13.79 1.29
N GLY A 54 -6.15 14.03 2.11
CA GLY A 54 -7.44 14.53 1.61
C GLY A 54 -7.30 15.84 0.82
N GLY A 55 -7.87 15.88 -0.38
CA GLY A 55 -7.77 17.01 -1.32
C GLY A 55 -6.42 17.11 -2.04
N LYS A 56 -5.47 16.19 -1.83
CA LYS A 56 -4.14 16.23 -2.44
C LYS A 56 -4.04 15.27 -3.63
N THR A 57 -3.97 15.87 -4.80
CA THR A 57 -3.91 15.17 -6.08
C THR A 57 -2.48 14.72 -6.43
N LEU A 58 -2.29 13.42 -6.69
CA LEU A 58 -1.04 12.86 -7.22
C LEU A 58 -1.22 12.35 -8.66
N ALA A 59 -0.14 12.38 -9.44
CA ALA A 59 -0.10 11.78 -10.77
C ALA A 59 0.16 10.27 -10.69
N ALA A 60 -0.55 9.49 -11.51
CA ALA A 60 -0.38 8.04 -11.60
C ALA A 60 1.05 7.64 -12.03
N VAL A 61 1.67 6.74 -11.28
CA VAL A 61 3.01 6.21 -11.59
C VAL A 61 2.90 5.19 -12.72
N GLY A 62 3.68 5.36 -13.78
CA GLY A 62 3.82 4.41 -14.89
C GLY A 62 3.23 4.85 -16.23
N VAL A 63 2.53 5.99 -16.28
CA VAL A 63 2.12 6.65 -17.53
C VAL A 63 3.21 7.65 -17.97
N ALA A 64 3.35 7.89 -19.27
CA ALA A 64 4.37 8.83 -19.79
C ALA A 64 4.21 10.23 -19.18
N ARG A 65 5.28 10.79 -18.62
CA ARG A 65 5.25 12.03 -17.82
C ARG A 65 5.15 13.28 -18.70
N VAL A 66 4.00 13.50 -19.32
CA VAL A 66 3.61 14.80 -19.84
C VAL A 66 3.01 15.62 -18.69
N PRO A 67 3.61 16.76 -18.29
CA PRO A 67 3.06 17.61 -17.23
C PRO A 67 1.63 18.04 -17.55
N GLY A 68 0.71 17.84 -16.61
CA GLY A 68 -0.71 18.20 -16.76
C GLY A 68 -1.60 17.26 -17.59
N VAL A 69 -1.05 16.18 -18.19
CA VAL A 69 -1.81 15.28 -19.08
C VAL A 69 -1.85 13.82 -18.60
N GLY A 70 -1.01 13.43 -17.63
CA GLY A 70 -1.15 12.13 -16.96
C GLY A 70 -2.41 12.07 -16.08
N PRO A 71 -3.11 10.92 -15.98
CA PRO A 71 -4.25 10.78 -15.07
C PRO A 71 -3.79 11.01 -13.63
N THR A 72 -4.58 11.78 -12.89
CA THR A 72 -4.32 12.13 -11.50
C THR A 72 -5.43 11.62 -10.59
N PHE A 73 -5.13 11.44 -9.31
CA PHE A 73 -6.04 10.88 -8.31
C PHE A 73 -5.87 11.59 -6.96
N ASP A 74 -6.95 11.73 -6.20
CA ASP A 74 -6.87 12.15 -4.81
C ASP A 74 -6.24 11.02 -3.97
N VAL A 75 -5.11 11.33 -3.31
CA VAL A 75 -4.33 10.32 -2.59
C VAL A 75 -5.00 9.88 -1.29
N GLY A 76 -5.77 10.75 -0.63
CA GLY A 76 -6.52 10.43 0.58
C GLY A 76 -7.67 9.48 0.28
N MET A 77 -8.50 9.79 -0.72
CA MET A 77 -9.57 8.92 -1.21
C MET A 77 -9.02 7.57 -1.67
N THR A 78 -7.94 7.58 -2.46
CA THR A 78 -7.33 6.34 -2.94
C THR A 78 -6.69 5.52 -1.81
N ALA A 79 -6.20 6.15 -0.74
CA ALA A 79 -5.74 5.44 0.46
C ALA A 79 -6.92 4.82 1.25
N ALA A 80 -8.06 5.52 1.34
CA ALA A 80 -9.27 4.98 1.97
C ALA A 80 -9.81 3.76 1.22
N ASP A 81 -9.85 3.79 -0.12
CA ASP A 81 -10.18 2.62 -0.96
C ASP A 81 -9.25 1.43 -0.70
N ARG A 82 -7.97 1.69 -0.40
CA ARG A 82 -7.00 0.63 -0.08
C ARG A 82 -7.17 0.08 1.34
N LEU A 83 -7.59 0.90 2.31
CA LEU A 83 -7.99 0.43 3.64
C LEU A 83 -9.23 -0.46 3.57
N LEU A 84 -10.26 -0.05 2.82
CA LEU A 84 -11.46 -0.86 2.58
C LEU A 84 -11.12 -2.18 1.85
N TYR A 85 -10.18 -2.14 0.90
CA TYR A 85 -9.68 -3.36 0.24
C TYR A 85 -8.89 -4.28 1.17
N ILE A 86 -8.11 -3.74 2.12
CA ILE A 86 -7.42 -4.53 3.16
C ILE A 86 -8.43 -5.14 4.13
N ASP A 87 -9.41 -4.37 4.63
CA ASP A 87 -10.49 -4.90 5.47
C ASP A 87 -11.24 -6.04 4.74
N TRP A 88 -11.59 -5.85 3.46
CA TRP A 88 -12.19 -6.90 2.64
C TRP A 88 -11.29 -8.11 2.40
N LEU A 89 -9.95 -7.98 2.43
CA LEU A 89 -9.04 -9.14 2.38
C LEU A 89 -9.00 -9.88 3.71
N GLN A 90 -8.94 -9.15 4.84
CA GLN A 90 -8.83 -9.74 6.19
C GLN A 90 -10.15 -10.35 6.66
N ASN A 91 -11.27 -9.68 6.43
CA ASN A 91 -12.60 -10.05 6.93
C ASN A 91 -13.45 -10.88 5.94
N ARG A 92 -12.87 -11.35 4.83
CA ARG A 92 -13.62 -11.98 3.73
C ARG A 92 -14.37 -13.27 4.09
N VAL A 93 -14.07 -13.84 5.27
CA VAL A 93 -14.73 -15.03 5.83
C VAL A 93 -15.97 -14.67 6.66
N ALA A 94 -16.17 -13.40 7.05
CA ALA A 94 -17.07 -13.03 8.15
C ALA A 94 -18.12 -11.94 7.89
N ARG A 95 -17.98 -11.08 6.86
CA ARG A 95 -18.92 -9.94 6.65
C ARG A 95 -19.79 -10.09 5.40
N GLY A 96 -21.07 -10.40 5.61
CA GLY A 96 -22.11 -10.28 4.60
C GLY A 96 -22.62 -8.84 4.46
N SER A 97 -22.96 -8.45 3.23
CA SER A 97 -23.74 -7.28 2.80
C SER A 97 -24.01 -6.17 3.84
N GLY A 98 -23.16 -5.14 3.87
CA GLY A 98 -23.40 -3.91 4.63
C GLY A 98 -22.39 -2.82 4.27
N ALA A 99 -22.86 -1.58 4.13
CA ALA A 99 -21.99 -0.43 3.90
C ALA A 99 -21.33 0.01 5.23
N VAL A 100 -20.01 0.14 5.23
CA VAL A 100 -19.21 0.52 6.41
C VAL A 100 -18.70 1.95 6.21
N SER A 101 -18.84 2.81 7.22
CA SER A 101 -18.33 4.18 7.19
C SER A 101 -16.80 4.22 7.32
N ALA A 102 -16.17 5.28 6.78
CA ALA A 102 -14.72 5.44 6.77
C ALA A 102 -14.12 5.45 8.19
N GLU A 103 -14.74 6.16 9.15
CA GLU A 103 -14.38 6.10 10.57
C GLU A 103 -14.34 4.68 11.13
N LEU A 104 -15.32 3.83 10.78
CA LEU A 104 -15.41 2.49 11.34
C LEU A 104 -14.37 1.54 10.73
N ALA A 105 -14.00 1.75 9.45
CA ALA A 105 -12.86 1.07 8.84
C ALA A 105 -11.54 1.47 9.51
N ALA A 106 -11.31 2.78 9.75
CA ALA A 106 -10.10 3.28 10.43
C ALA A 106 -10.01 2.84 11.90
N THR A 107 -11.13 2.82 12.64
CA THR A 107 -11.15 2.45 14.07
C THR A 107 -10.70 1.01 14.29
N ASN A 108 -11.26 0.07 13.52
CA ASN A 108 -10.93 -1.36 13.58
C ASN A 108 -9.50 -1.69 13.09
N ALA A 109 -8.82 -0.74 12.45
CA ALA A 109 -7.52 -0.97 11.83
C ALA A 109 -6.33 -0.80 12.79
N SER A 110 -6.48 0.05 13.81
CA SER A 110 -5.41 0.51 14.72
C SER A 110 -4.74 -0.55 15.62
N THR A 111 -5.21 -1.80 15.67
CA THR A 111 -4.84 -2.80 16.71
C THR A 111 -3.83 -3.86 16.25
N GLY A 112 -3.31 -3.80 15.02
CA GLY A 112 -2.62 -4.93 14.36
C GLY A 112 -1.09 -4.91 14.22
N ALA A 113 -0.36 -3.98 14.86
CA ALA A 113 1.04 -3.70 14.52
C ALA A 113 2.06 -4.79 14.94
N THR A 114 2.32 -5.77 14.06
CA THR A 114 3.48 -6.68 14.14
C THR A 114 4.55 -6.33 13.09
N ASN A 115 5.63 -5.69 13.56
CA ASN A 115 6.70 -5.17 12.70
C ASN A 115 7.68 -6.24 12.20
N TYR A 116 7.21 -7.11 11.30
CA TYR A 116 8.07 -8.04 10.56
C TYR A 116 8.92 -7.28 9.53
N GLU A 117 10.18 -6.99 9.89
CA GLU A 117 11.18 -6.50 8.95
C GLU A 117 11.66 -7.62 8.01
N VAL A 118 11.94 -7.25 6.75
CA VAL A 118 12.39 -8.18 5.70
C VAL A 118 13.63 -7.60 5.04
N THR A 119 14.77 -8.27 5.20
CA THR A 119 16.05 -7.85 4.65
C THR A 119 16.12 -8.04 3.13
N ASP A 120 17.07 -7.37 2.45
CA ASP A 120 17.21 -7.49 0.99
C ASP A 120 17.55 -8.93 0.53
N SER A 121 18.18 -9.75 1.38
CA SER A 121 18.45 -11.17 1.09
C SER A 121 17.19 -12.03 1.24
N GLN A 122 16.34 -11.74 2.22
CA GLN A 122 15.01 -12.36 2.35
C GLN A 122 14.07 -11.92 1.23
N ALA A 123 14.08 -10.63 0.86
CA ALA A 123 13.33 -10.10 -0.28
C ALA A 123 13.68 -10.84 -1.58
N ARG A 124 14.98 -11.01 -1.88
CA ARG A 124 15.47 -11.83 -3.02
C ARG A 124 15.07 -13.30 -2.95
N ALA A 125 14.79 -13.86 -1.77
CA ALA A 125 14.28 -15.23 -1.65
C ALA A 125 12.77 -15.28 -1.96
N LEU A 126 11.99 -14.36 -1.38
CA LEU A 126 10.53 -14.26 -1.56
C LEU A 126 10.14 -13.88 -2.99
N ASP A 127 10.86 -12.94 -3.61
CA ASP A 127 10.69 -12.55 -5.02
C ASP A 127 10.95 -13.75 -5.96
N ARG A 128 11.99 -14.56 -5.72
CA ARG A 128 12.25 -15.79 -6.47
C ARG A 128 11.18 -16.87 -6.27
N GLN A 129 10.72 -17.07 -5.03
CA GLN A 129 9.63 -18.02 -4.73
C GLN A 129 8.32 -17.63 -5.42
N ARG A 130 8.01 -16.32 -5.47
CA ARG A 130 6.81 -15.83 -6.17
C ARG A 130 6.90 -16.00 -7.69
N ALA A 131 8.10 -15.94 -8.26
CA ALA A 131 8.32 -16.21 -9.68
C ALA A 131 8.13 -17.70 -10.04
N THR A 132 8.38 -18.65 -9.13
CA THR A 132 8.20 -20.09 -9.37
C THR A 132 6.79 -20.61 -9.06
N GLN A 133 6.00 -19.91 -8.24
CA GLN A 133 4.60 -20.26 -7.93
C GLN A 133 3.61 -19.87 -9.05
N LYS A 134 3.97 -20.15 -10.31
CA LYS A 134 3.17 -19.81 -11.49
C LYS A 134 2.42 -21.05 -12.00
N PRO A 135 1.08 -20.99 -12.17
CA PRO A 135 0.33 -21.97 -12.95
C PRO A 135 0.55 -21.80 -14.47
#